data_AF-A0A7V8NLI7-F1
#
_entry.id   AF-A0A7V8NLI7-F1
#
_cell.length_a   1.000
_cell.length_b   1.000
_cell.length_c   1.000
_cell.angle_alpha   90.00
_cell.angle_beta   90.00
_cell.angle_gamma   90.00
#
_symmetry.space_group_name_H-M   'P 1'
#
loop_
_entity.id
_entity.type
_entity.pdbx_description
1 polymer ?
#
loop_
_entity_poly.entity_id
_entity_poly.type
_entity_poly.pdbx_seq_one_letter_code
_entity_poly.pdbx_strand_id
1 'polypeptide(L)'
;MPFESYEQTRPFSNAIRSAVEQKTMPPWFADPHIGKFANDPSLSTAEIATLAAWSEANAPAGDEKDAAPAKHWAENWGIPEPDVVLSMPQAVPLPASGDVPYTYEVVPTHFAEDRWVQMSEVLPRLRSNVHHAVVYIRPPDSAWLRHAPVGVPFTASTLSDADDRRAAHWTDSDILLVYAPGSSPDAWPAEAAKFIPAGSDLVLQMHYTTNGHSGSDRTSVGLVFSRHAPSERVLTLQLTNDHFLIPPGDSDFRVEARGTLPNDATLLGFMPHMHLRGKRFEYNIIHWIHDSSGKPTYEIEPLLSVNYHFHWQMSYRLARPRFLKAGTELQAVAWYDNSQKNPHNPDPSRAVGWGEQTYDEMMVGFFDVAVPTSMDKQRFFIRPKSSGPPRGAAPVRECGSAPKFS
;
A
#
# COMPACT_ATOMS: atom_id res chain seq x y z
N MET A 1 26.80 -1.85 4.70
CA MET A 1 28.05 -2.07 3.95
C MET A 1 27.65 -2.27 2.50
N PRO A 2 28.07 -1.41 1.56
CA PRO A 2 27.79 -1.60 0.15
C PRO A 2 28.68 -2.72 -0.45
N PHE A 3 28.11 -3.60 -1.27
CA PHE A 3 28.83 -4.61 -2.07
C PHE A 3 29.12 -4.05 -3.46
N GLU A 4 29.97 -3.02 -3.53
CA GLU A 4 30.24 -2.24 -4.76
C GLU A 4 31.53 -2.65 -5.48
N SER A 5 32.45 -3.33 -4.79
CA SER A 5 33.68 -3.87 -5.39
C SER A 5 33.82 -5.38 -5.12
N TYR A 6 34.67 -6.05 -5.91
CA TYR A 6 35.00 -7.45 -5.68
C TYR A 6 35.63 -7.66 -4.30
N GLU A 7 36.56 -6.79 -3.88
CA GLU A 7 37.24 -6.85 -2.58
C GLU A 7 36.25 -6.70 -1.42
N GLN A 8 35.22 -5.88 -1.58
CA GLN A 8 34.15 -5.72 -0.59
C GLN A 8 33.23 -6.94 -0.53
N THR A 9 32.97 -7.57 -1.68
CA THR A 9 31.96 -8.64 -1.82
C THR A 9 32.51 -10.03 -1.50
N ARG A 10 33.73 -10.34 -1.96
CA ARG A 10 34.38 -11.67 -1.82
C ARG A 10 34.37 -12.21 -0.38
N PRO A 11 34.66 -11.42 0.68
CA PRO A 11 34.64 -11.92 2.06
C PRO A 11 33.26 -12.46 2.50
N PHE A 12 32.18 -12.05 1.82
CA PHE A 12 30.81 -12.45 2.12
C PHE A 12 30.28 -13.54 1.20
N SER A 13 31.09 -14.11 0.31
CA SER A 13 30.66 -15.14 -0.66
C SER A 13 29.88 -16.31 -0.05
N ASN A 14 30.30 -16.82 1.12
CA ASN A 14 29.56 -17.88 1.83
C ASN A 14 28.20 -17.39 2.36
N ALA A 15 28.14 -16.16 2.88
CA ALA A 15 26.90 -15.57 3.37
C ALA A 15 25.93 -15.26 2.22
N ILE A 16 26.43 -14.76 1.08
CA ILE A 16 25.66 -14.54 -0.15
C ILE A 16 25.06 -15.86 -0.62
N ARG A 17 25.88 -16.91 -0.77
CA ARG A 17 25.42 -18.26 -1.12
C ARG A 17 24.30 -18.71 -0.18
N SER A 18 24.55 -18.67 1.14
CA SER A 18 23.55 -19.10 2.13
C SER A 18 22.25 -18.32 2.01
N ALA A 19 22.31 -17.01 1.78
CA ALA A 19 21.12 -16.17 1.68
C ALA A 19 20.30 -16.47 0.40
N VAL A 20 20.96 -16.68 -0.74
CA VAL A 20 20.26 -16.97 -2.00
C VAL A 20 19.73 -18.41 -2.05
N GLU A 21 20.44 -19.38 -1.49
CA GLU A 21 19.96 -20.77 -1.36
C GLU A 21 18.75 -20.86 -0.43
N GLN A 22 18.75 -20.09 0.66
CA GLN A 22 17.63 -19.98 1.60
C GLN A 22 16.52 -19.03 1.12
N LYS A 23 16.73 -18.33 0.00
CA LYS A 23 15.83 -17.32 -0.57
C LYS A 23 15.44 -16.21 0.42
N THR A 24 16.35 -15.88 1.33
CA THR A 24 16.18 -14.74 2.23
C THR A 24 16.58 -13.41 1.56
N MET A 25 17.35 -13.47 0.46
CA MET A 25 17.74 -12.34 -0.36
C MET A 25 17.64 -12.66 -1.87
N PRO A 26 17.13 -11.73 -2.71
CA PRO A 26 16.39 -10.52 -2.32
C PRO A 26 15.11 -10.85 -1.55
N PRO A 27 14.71 -10.05 -0.56
CA PRO A 27 13.50 -10.32 0.21
C PRO A 27 12.26 -10.24 -0.69
N TRP A 28 11.52 -11.34 -0.73
CA TRP A 28 10.25 -11.42 -1.43
C TRP A 28 9.34 -12.39 -0.70
N PHE A 29 8.19 -11.90 -0.26
CA PHE A 29 7.34 -12.64 0.69
C PHE A 29 6.06 -13.20 0.07
N ALA A 30 5.79 -12.92 -1.21
CA ALA A 30 4.64 -13.50 -1.89
C ALA A 30 4.85 -15.00 -2.16
N ASP A 31 3.78 -15.79 -1.98
CA ASP A 31 3.78 -17.19 -2.39
C ASP A 31 3.99 -17.27 -3.92
N PRO A 32 5.05 -17.95 -4.41
CA PRO A 32 5.35 -18.03 -5.84
C PRO A 32 4.28 -18.75 -6.68
N HIS A 33 3.35 -19.47 -6.03
CA HIS A 33 2.25 -20.17 -6.68
C HIS A 33 0.96 -19.32 -6.79
N ILE A 34 0.90 -18.18 -6.11
CA ILE A 34 -0.28 -17.30 -6.09
C ILE A 34 0.06 -15.97 -6.75
N GLY A 35 -0.66 -15.63 -7.81
CA GLY A 35 -0.42 -14.42 -8.58
C GLY A 35 0.91 -14.44 -9.34
N LYS A 36 1.14 -13.38 -10.13
CA LYS A 36 2.42 -13.09 -10.79
C LYS A 36 2.62 -11.59 -10.76
N PHE A 37 3.82 -11.16 -10.36
CA PHE A 37 4.10 -9.76 -10.07
C PHE A 37 5.26 -9.25 -10.91
N ALA A 38 5.12 -8.04 -11.47
CA ALA A 38 6.12 -7.42 -12.33
C ALA A 38 7.39 -7.01 -11.57
N ASN A 39 7.26 -6.79 -10.25
CA ASN A 39 8.32 -6.32 -9.38
C ASN A 39 8.88 -7.41 -8.47
N ASP A 40 8.68 -8.70 -8.80
CA ASP A 40 9.26 -9.83 -8.08
C ASP A 40 10.79 -9.87 -8.31
N PRO A 41 11.62 -9.61 -7.28
CA PRO A 41 13.08 -9.59 -7.40
C PRO A 41 13.71 -10.97 -7.18
N SER A 42 12.91 -12.03 -7.04
CA SER A 42 13.40 -13.37 -6.71
C SER A 42 14.35 -13.89 -7.79
N LEU A 43 15.45 -14.48 -7.35
CA LEU A 43 16.40 -15.12 -8.24
C LEU A 43 15.84 -16.44 -8.78
N SER A 44 16.07 -16.69 -10.07
CA SER A 44 15.82 -17.98 -10.70
C SER A 44 16.76 -19.06 -10.16
N THR A 45 16.39 -20.34 -10.33
CA THR A 45 17.24 -21.47 -9.93
C THR A 45 18.62 -21.41 -10.58
N ALA A 46 18.73 -20.93 -11.83
CA ALA A 46 20.00 -20.80 -12.54
C ALA A 46 20.88 -19.68 -11.94
N GLU A 47 20.29 -18.55 -11.57
CA GLU A 47 21.01 -17.44 -10.92
C GLU A 47 21.51 -17.86 -9.53
N ILE A 48 20.68 -18.55 -8.73
CA ILE A 48 21.08 -19.12 -7.44
C ILE A 48 22.24 -20.09 -7.62
N ALA A 49 22.14 -21.02 -8.58
CA ALA A 49 23.19 -21.99 -8.86
C ALA A 49 24.50 -21.31 -9.30
N THR A 50 24.41 -20.22 -10.07
CA THR A 50 25.57 -19.43 -10.50
C THR A 50 26.29 -18.82 -9.30
N LEU A 51 25.56 -18.19 -8.37
CA LEU A 51 26.13 -17.60 -7.16
C LEU A 51 26.69 -18.65 -6.20
N ALA A 52 26.03 -19.80 -6.07
CA ALA A 52 26.50 -20.91 -5.26
C ALA A 52 27.81 -21.48 -5.81
N ALA A 53 27.88 -21.75 -7.12
CA ALA A 53 29.09 -22.27 -7.77
C ALA A 53 30.27 -21.28 -7.67
N TRP A 54 30.02 -19.98 -7.82
CA TRP A 54 31.04 -18.94 -7.62
C TRP A 54 31.61 -18.98 -6.20
N SER A 55 30.73 -19.09 -5.19
CA SER A 55 31.13 -19.21 -3.78
C SER A 55 31.94 -20.49 -3.51
N GLU A 56 31.51 -21.64 -4.03
CA GLU A 56 32.20 -22.93 -3.91
C GLU A 56 33.60 -22.93 -4.55
N ALA A 57 33.77 -22.18 -5.62
CA ALA A 57 35.06 -21.99 -6.28
C ALA A 57 36.01 -21.03 -5.51
N ASN A 58 35.67 -20.66 -4.26
CA ASN A 58 36.35 -19.64 -3.45
C ASN A 58 36.27 -18.23 -4.03
N ALA A 59 35.14 -17.91 -4.66
CA ALA A 59 34.80 -16.60 -5.18
C ALA A 59 35.88 -16.00 -6.10
N PRO A 60 36.25 -16.68 -7.21
CA PRO A 60 37.25 -16.15 -8.14
C PRO A 60 36.81 -14.80 -8.71
N ALA A 61 37.76 -13.90 -8.95
CA ALA A 61 37.50 -12.66 -9.68
C ALA A 61 37.23 -12.98 -11.16
N GLY A 62 36.31 -12.24 -11.79
CA GLY A 62 36.12 -12.25 -13.24
C GLY A 62 37.16 -11.40 -13.96
N ASP A 63 37.06 -11.28 -15.29
CA ASP A 63 37.84 -10.28 -16.04
C ASP A 63 37.34 -8.88 -15.67
N GLU A 64 38.26 -7.99 -15.30
CA GLU A 64 37.96 -6.60 -14.95
C GLU A 64 37.29 -5.85 -16.12
N LYS A 65 37.55 -6.26 -17.36
CA LYS A 65 36.93 -5.67 -18.56
C LYS A 65 35.46 -6.01 -18.71
N ASP A 66 35.00 -7.10 -18.08
CA ASP A 66 33.61 -7.52 -18.07
C ASP A 66 32.84 -6.90 -16.88
N ALA A 67 33.52 -6.17 -16.00
CA ALA A 67 32.90 -5.53 -14.86
C ALA A 67 31.86 -4.49 -15.33
N ALA A 68 30.66 -4.57 -14.76
CA ALA A 68 29.66 -3.53 -14.96
C ALA A 68 30.22 -2.17 -14.49
N PRO A 69 29.87 -1.06 -15.16
CA PRO A 69 30.19 0.27 -14.65
C PRO A 69 29.72 0.40 -13.21
N ALA A 70 30.50 1.11 -12.38
CA ALA A 70 30.12 1.39 -11.01
C ALA A 70 28.68 1.94 -10.97
N LYS A 71 27.81 1.29 -10.19
CA LYS A 71 26.45 1.78 -10.01
C LYS A 71 26.52 3.12 -9.29
N HIS A 72 26.18 4.18 -9.99
CA HIS A 72 25.85 5.44 -9.37
C HIS A 72 24.42 5.32 -8.84
N TRP A 73 24.28 4.99 -7.57
CA TRP A 73 23.00 5.10 -6.89
C TRP A 73 22.58 6.56 -6.95
N ALA A 74 21.36 6.82 -7.39
CA ALA A 74 20.83 8.17 -7.32
C ALA A 74 20.84 8.60 -5.85
N GLU A 75 21.60 9.65 -5.52
CA GLU A 75 21.62 10.20 -4.17
C GLU A 75 20.23 10.74 -3.76
N ASN A 76 19.36 10.97 -4.75
CA ASN A 76 18.07 11.64 -4.60
C ASN A 76 16.87 10.73 -4.93
N TRP A 77 16.64 10.41 -6.21
CA TRP A 77 15.38 9.83 -6.69
C TRP A 77 15.58 8.48 -7.39
N GLY A 78 14.78 7.47 -7.03
CA GLY A 78 14.64 6.20 -7.75
C GLY A 78 13.76 6.30 -9.00
N ILE A 79 13.10 7.44 -9.24
CA ILE A 79 12.44 7.82 -10.49
C ILE A 79 13.35 8.68 -11.38
N PRO A 80 13.04 8.85 -12.69
CA PRO A 80 13.68 9.89 -13.50
C PRO A 80 13.60 11.25 -12.81
N GLU A 81 14.47 12.20 -13.18
CA GLU A 81 14.45 13.55 -12.60
C GLU A 81 13.00 14.08 -12.53
N PRO A 82 12.48 14.36 -11.32
CA PRO A 82 11.10 14.78 -11.17
C PRO A 82 10.84 16.10 -11.90
N ASP A 83 9.72 16.19 -12.62
CA ASP A 83 9.26 17.44 -13.21
C ASP A 83 8.93 18.48 -12.12
N VAL A 84 8.49 18.00 -10.96
CA VAL A 84 8.24 18.81 -9.76
C VAL A 84 8.69 18.06 -8.50
N VAL A 85 9.31 18.81 -7.59
CA VAL A 85 9.60 18.37 -6.22
C VAL A 85 8.82 19.24 -5.24
N LEU A 86 7.96 18.62 -4.43
CA LEU A 86 7.18 19.28 -3.37
C LEU A 86 7.75 18.83 -2.02
N SER A 87 8.43 19.73 -1.32
CA SER A 87 9.02 19.46 0.00
C SER A 87 8.14 20.00 1.12
N MET A 88 8.13 19.32 2.27
CA MET A 88 7.69 19.90 3.55
C MET A 88 8.38 21.26 3.76
N PRO A 89 7.64 22.38 3.86
CA PRO A 89 8.24 23.69 4.07
C PRO A 89 9.08 23.79 5.34
N GLN A 90 8.67 23.12 6.42
CA GLN A 90 9.40 23.10 7.68
C GLN A 90 9.93 21.71 8.02
N ALA A 91 11.08 21.68 8.70
CA ALA A 91 11.64 20.43 9.17
C ALA A 91 11.00 20.05 10.52
N VAL A 92 10.62 18.78 10.67
CA VAL A 92 10.05 18.24 11.91
C VAL A 92 11.21 17.81 12.81
N PRO A 93 11.36 18.35 14.03
CA PRO A 93 12.35 17.87 14.98
C PRO A 93 11.89 16.54 15.59
N LEU A 94 12.77 15.55 15.64
CA LEU A 94 12.49 14.24 16.20
C LEU A 94 13.36 13.99 17.45
N PRO A 95 12.75 13.52 18.56
CA PRO A 95 13.50 13.15 19.75
C PRO A 95 14.29 11.85 19.51
N ALA A 96 15.28 11.60 20.37
CA ALA A 96 16.07 10.36 20.32
C ALA A 96 15.27 9.12 20.77
N SER A 97 14.25 9.31 21.61
CA SER A 97 13.48 8.24 22.24
C SER A 97 12.05 8.67 22.54
N GLY A 98 11.18 7.70 22.77
CA GLY A 98 9.77 7.91 23.08
C GLY A 98 8.89 7.93 21.83
N ASP A 99 7.59 8.04 22.05
CA ASP A 99 6.60 8.01 20.97
C ASP A 99 6.54 9.37 20.26
N VAL A 100 6.36 9.30 18.94
CA VAL A 100 6.08 10.48 18.12
C VAL A 100 4.66 10.32 17.58
N PRO A 101 3.73 11.23 17.93
CA PRO A 101 2.39 11.20 17.37
C PRO A 101 2.43 11.36 15.84
N TYR A 102 1.39 10.87 15.15
CA TYR A 102 1.25 11.13 13.72
C TYR A 102 1.32 12.63 13.45
N THR A 103 2.23 12.97 12.55
CA THR A 103 2.50 14.35 12.16
C THR A 103 1.96 14.56 10.77
N TYR A 104 1.26 15.66 10.56
CA TYR A 104 0.67 16.04 9.29
C TYR A 104 1.31 17.32 8.82
N GLU A 105 1.44 17.47 7.50
CA GLU A 105 1.78 18.74 6.89
C GLU A 105 1.03 18.93 5.57
N VAL A 106 0.38 20.08 5.43
CA VAL A 106 -0.28 20.48 4.19
C VAL A 106 0.74 21.24 3.33
N VAL A 107 1.04 20.70 2.15
CA VAL A 107 1.98 21.25 1.17
C VAL A 107 1.21 21.67 -0.08
N PRO A 108 1.07 22.99 -0.33
CA PRO A 108 0.38 23.48 -1.53
C PRO A 108 1.13 23.09 -2.80
N THR A 109 0.41 22.56 -3.79
CA THR A 109 1.01 22.23 -5.10
C THR A 109 1.25 23.47 -5.96
N HIS A 110 0.41 24.50 -5.77
CA HIS A 110 0.32 25.69 -6.62
C HIS A 110 0.11 25.39 -8.12
N PHE A 111 -0.41 24.21 -8.47
CA PHE A 111 -0.68 23.87 -9.85
C PHE A 111 -1.81 24.73 -10.42
N ALA A 112 -1.51 25.45 -11.51
CA ALA A 112 -2.47 26.30 -12.22
C ALA A 112 -3.44 25.50 -13.11
N GLU A 113 -3.07 24.27 -13.44
CA GLU A 113 -3.84 23.36 -14.29
C GLU A 113 -3.74 21.93 -13.72
N ASP A 114 -4.68 21.09 -14.11
CA ASP A 114 -4.72 19.69 -13.67
C ASP A 114 -3.45 18.93 -14.10
N ARG A 115 -3.00 18.01 -13.24
CA ARG A 115 -1.79 17.20 -13.49
C ARG A 115 -2.09 15.72 -13.46
N TRP A 116 -1.64 15.04 -14.52
CA TRP A 116 -1.57 13.58 -14.57
C TRP A 116 -0.17 13.14 -14.17
N VAL A 117 -0.06 12.35 -13.10
CA VAL A 117 1.22 11.88 -12.53
C VAL A 117 1.44 10.41 -12.92
N GLN A 118 2.52 10.15 -13.66
CA GLN A 118 2.88 8.83 -14.16
C GLN A 118 3.76 8.05 -13.17
N MET A 119 4.63 8.77 -12.45
CA MET A 119 5.48 8.22 -11.41
C MET A 119 5.55 9.17 -10.23
N SER A 120 5.69 8.60 -9.03
CA SER A 120 5.87 9.39 -7.82
C SER A 120 6.73 8.69 -6.79
N GLU A 121 7.47 9.47 -6.02
CA GLU A 121 8.35 8.97 -4.97
C GLU A 121 8.31 9.89 -3.76
N VAL A 122 8.25 9.30 -2.56
CA VAL A 122 8.55 10.00 -1.31
C VAL A 122 10.02 9.80 -0.96
N LEU A 123 10.69 10.91 -0.68
CA LEU A 123 12.08 10.99 -0.32
C LEU A 123 12.22 11.62 1.08
N PRO A 124 12.30 10.81 2.13
CA PRO A 124 12.60 11.31 3.47
C PRO A 124 14.03 11.83 3.56
N ARG A 125 14.23 12.94 4.28
CA ARG A 125 15.57 13.43 4.59
C ARG A 125 16.22 12.57 5.66
N LEU A 126 15.42 12.09 6.61
CA LEU A 126 15.84 11.23 7.71
C LEU A 126 15.19 9.85 7.59
N ARG A 127 15.55 9.10 6.53
CA ARG A 127 14.99 7.77 6.21
C ARG A 127 14.99 6.79 7.38
N SER A 128 15.97 6.88 8.27
CA SER A 128 16.09 6.03 9.47
C SER A 128 14.99 6.20 10.50
N ASN A 129 14.19 7.26 10.40
CA ASN A 129 13.14 7.60 11.35
C ASN A 129 11.74 7.62 10.72
N VAL A 130 11.61 7.64 9.39
CA VAL A 130 10.30 7.59 8.71
C VAL A 130 9.87 6.14 8.53
N HIS A 131 8.94 5.70 9.38
CA HIS A 131 8.40 4.35 9.33
C HIS A 131 7.35 4.20 8.23
N HIS A 132 6.49 5.19 8.03
CA HIS A 132 5.73 5.31 6.79
C HIS A 132 5.27 6.75 6.56
N ALA A 133 4.88 7.03 5.32
CA ALA A 133 4.20 8.26 4.93
C ALA A 133 3.04 7.94 4.00
N VAL A 134 1.90 8.57 4.22
CA VAL A 134 0.77 8.55 3.28
C VAL A 134 0.62 9.95 2.70
N VAL A 135 0.64 10.06 1.37
CA VAL A 135 0.46 11.34 0.68
C VAL A 135 -0.94 11.40 0.12
N TYR A 136 -1.80 12.19 0.74
CA TYR A 136 -3.17 12.42 0.27
C TYR A 136 -3.23 13.60 -0.68
N ILE A 137 -4.13 13.51 -1.66
CA ILE A 137 -4.52 14.63 -2.53
C ILE A 137 -5.73 15.29 -1.90
N ARG A 138 -5.60 16.56 -1.53
CA ARG A 138 -6.70 17.38 -1.02
C ARG A 138 -7.13 18.40 -2.08
N PRO A 139 -8.26 18.17 -2.78
CA PRO A 139 -8.82 19.14 -3.73
C PRO A 139 -9.17 20.48 -3.07
N PRO A 140 -9.20 21.60 -3.84
CA PRO A 140 -9.45 22.93 -3.30
C PRO A 140 -10.84 23.12 -2.63
N ASP A 141 -11.82 22.32 -3.03
CA ASP A 141 -13.18 22.29 -2.48
C ASP A 141 -13.35 21.31 -1.30
N SER A 142 -12.29 20.57 -0.94
CA SER A 142 -12.33 19.66 0.20
C SER A 142 -12.54 20.39 1.52
N ALA A 143 -13.40 19.82 2.36
CA ALA A 143 -13.60 20.24 3.75
C ALA A 143 -12.59 19.58 4.72
N TRP A 144 -11.83 18.59 4.25
CA TRP A 144 -10.90 17.83 5.09
C TRP A 144 -9.70 18.68 5.52
N LEU A 145 -9.48 18.79 6.85
CA LEU A 145 -8.39 19.58 7.43
C LEU A 145 -8.41 21.05 6.97
N ARG A 146 -9.60 21.60 6.72
CA ARG A 146 -9.77 22.91 6.06
C ARG A 146 -9.19 24.06 6.88
N HIS A 147 -9.20 23.95 8.20
CA HIS A 147 -8.66 24.96 9.11
C HIS A 147 -7.29 24.58 9.67
N ALA A 148 -6.73 23.44 9.25
CA ALA A 148 -5.38 23.04 9.63
C ALA A 148 -4.33 24.02 9.07
N PRO A 149 -3.21 24.22 9.79
CA PRO A 149 -2.17 25.12 9.32
C PRO A 149 -1.51 24.59 8.04
N VAL A 150 -1.17 25.51 7.13
CA VAL A 150 -0.53 25.20 5.84
C VAL A 150 0.97 25.45 5.92
N GLY A 151 1.76 24.49 5.47
CA GLY A 151 3.24 24.56 5.49
C GLY A 151 3.85 24.56 6.89
N VAL A 152 3.11 24.07 7.89
CA VAL A 152 3.57 23.92 9.27
C VAL A 152 3.15 22.53 9.75
N PRO A 153 4.08 21.73 10.30
CA PRO A 153 3.76 20.44 10.90
C PRO A 153 2.77 20.57 12.07
N PHE A 154 1.81 19.67 12.13
CA PHE A 154 0.84 19.59 13.22
C PHE A 154 0.53 18.13 13.57
N THR A 155 -0.01 17.91 14.76
CA THR A 155 -0.63 16.63 15.13
C THR A 155 -2.13 16.84 15.32
N ALA A 156 -2.92 15.76 15.32
CA ALA A 156 -4.34 15.85 15.63
C ALA A 156 -4.59 16.62 16.94
N SER A 157 -3.83 16.36 18.01
CA SER A 157 -4.01 17.04 19.30
C SER A 157 -3.71 18.54 19.30
N THR A 158 -2.94 19.04 18.34
CA THR A 158 -2.62 20.48 18.21
C THR A 158 -3.67 21.29 17.46
N LEU A 159 -4.61 20.65 16.76
CA LEU A 159 -5.66 21.34 16.02
C LEU A 159 -6.69 21.94 16.98
N SER A 160 -7.05 23.20 16.73
CA SER A 160 -8.05 23.93 17.52
C SER A 160 -9.49 23.55 17.16
N ASP A 161 -9.75 23.24 15.89
CA ASP A 161 -11.07 22.88 15.38
C ASP A 161 -11.40 21.41 15.70
N ALA A 162 -12.60 21.16 16.22
CA ALA A 162 -12.99 19.82 16.67
C ALA A 162 -13.27 18.86 15.51
N ASP A 163 -13.75 19.36 14.38
CA ASP A 163 -14.00 18.54 13.21
C ASP A 163 -12.68 18.16 12.53
N ASP A 164 -11.72 19.09 12.42
CA ASP A 164 -10.39 18.78 11.91
C ASP A 164 -9.63 17.78 12.80
N ARG A 165 -9.76 17.86 14.13
CA ARG A 165 -9.22 16.84 15.05
C ARG A 165 -9.75 15.44 14.76
N ARG A 166 -11.05 15.32 14.57
CA ARG A 166 -11.70 14.03 14.23
C ARG A 166 -11.25 13.56 12.85
N ALA A 167 -11.22 14.49 11.89
CA ALA A 167 -10.87 14.24 10.51
C ALA A 167 -9.39 13.91 10.29
N ALA A 168 -8.49 14.26 11.21
CA ALA A 168 -7.10 13.82 11.15
C ALA A 168 -6.98 12.28 11.19
N HIS A 169 -7.88 11.60 11.90
CA HIS A 169 -7.87 10.14 12.04
C HIS A 169 -8.64 9.40 10.93
N TRP A 170 -9.35 10.11 10.04
CA TRP A 170 -10.13 9.49 8.98
C TRP A 170 -10.33 10.42 7.78
N THR A 171 -10.12 9.91 6.57
CA THR A 171 -10.33 10.65 5.32
C THR A 171 -10.79 9.74 4.19
N ASP A 172 -11.59 10.29 3.27
CA ASP A 172 -11.95 9.68 1.99
C ASP A 172 -11.12 10.23 0.82
N SER A 173 -10.19 11.15 1.09
CA SER A 173 -9.32 11.78 0.10
C SER A 173 -8.55 10.74 -0.72
N ASP A 174 -8.26 11.09 -1.97
CA ASP A 174 -7.48 10.22 -2.84
C ASP A 174 -6.04 10.10 -2.31
N ILE A 175 -5.43 8.93 -2.45
CA ILE A 175 -4.04 8.70 -2.04
C ILE A 175 -3.20 8.80 -3.30
N LEU A 176 -2.21 9.70 -3.29
CA LEU A 176 -1.23 9.79 -4.35
C LEU A 176 -0.28 8.61 -4.31
N LEU A 177 0.33 8.37 -3.14
CA LEU A 177 1.22 7.24 -2.89
C LEU A 177 1.32 6.94 -1.38
N VAL A 178 1.80 5.74 -1.07
CA VAL A 178 2.18 5.33 0.29
C VAL A 178 3.65 4.90 0.28
N TYR A 179 4.41 5.38 1.25
CA TYR A 179 5.81 5.01 1.46
C TYR A 179 5.95 4.22 2.74
N ALA A 180 6.68 3.12 2.68
CA ALA A 180 7.27 2.46 3.83
C ALA A 180 8.72 2.03 3.49
N PRO A 181 9.60 1.81 4.47
CA PRO A 181 10.93 1.27 4.24
C PRO A 181 10.90 0.01 3.37
N GLY A 182 11.72 0.02 2.31
CA GLY A 182 11.79 -1.05 1.31
C GLY A 182 10.79 -0.92 0.15
N SER A 183 9.87 0.04 0.19
CA SER A 183 8.99 0.35 -0.95
C SER A 183 9.80 0.88 -2.14
N SER A 184 9.40 0.45 -3.34
CA SER A 184 9.90 1.01 -4.60
C SER A 184 9.04 2.21 -5.03
N PRO A 185 9.58 3.19 -5.78
CA PRO A 185 8.78 4.29 -6.29
C PRO A 185 7.60 3.82 -7.14
N ASP A 186 6.49 4.53 -7.07
CA ASP A 186 5.31 4.22 -7.87
C ASP A 186 5.51 4.60 -9.33
N ALA A 187 5.12 3.69 -10.20
CA ALA A 187 5.19 3.82 -11.64
C ALA A 187 4.03 3.04 -12.24
N TRP A 188 3.07 3.76 -12.81
CA TRP A 188 1.90 3.15 -13.44
C TRP A 188 2.16 2.88 -14.94
N PRO A 189 1.38 2.00 -15.60
CA PRO A 189 1.42 1.82 -17.05
C PRO A 189 1.20 3.12 -17.81
N ALA A 190 1.71 3.26 -19.05
CA ALA A 190 1.67 4.52 -19.81
C ALA A 190 0.24 5.07 -20.04
N GLU A 191 -0.74 4.18 -20.01
CA GLU A 191 -2.16 4.41 -20.23
C GLU A 191 -2.88 4.90 -18.97
N ALA A 192 -2.25 4.75 -17.80
CA ALA A 192 -2.82 5.01 -16.50
C ALA A 192 -1.96 5.99 -15.69
N ALA A 193 -2.60 6.93 -15.01
CA ALA A 193 -1.90 7.89 -14.15
C ALA A 193 -2.74 8.32 -12.95
N LYS A 194 -2.10 8.82 -11.89
CA LYS A 194 -2.78 9.54 -10.82
C LYS A 194 -3.20 10.93 -11.30
N PHE A 195 -4.27 11.48 -10.72
CA PHE A 195 -4.78 12.80 -11.08
C PHE A 195 -4.76 13.75 -9.90
N ILE A 196 -4.09 14.90 -10.06
CA ILE A 196 -4.07 15.98 -9.08
C ILE A 196 -4.82 17.18 -9.71
N PRO A 197 -6.01 17.53 -9.20
CA PRO A 197 -6.72 18.73 -9.65
C PRO A 197 -5.90 20.01 -9.43
N ALA A 198 -6.07 21.00 -10.31
CA ALA A 198 -5.49 22.33 -10.13
C ALA A 198 -5.84 22.91 -8.75
N GLY A 199 -4.88 23.59 -8.13
CA GLY A 199 -5.06 24.21 -6.81
C GLY A 199 -5.18 23.23 -5.63
N SER A 200 -4.95 21.93 -5.82
CA SER A 200 -4.92 20.96 -4.71
C SER A 200 -3.72 21.17 -3.79
N ASP A 201 -3.85 20.69 -2.56
CA ASP A 201 -2.74 20.48 -1.64
C ASP A 201 -2.35 18.99 -1.61
N LEU A 202 -1.09 18.70 -1.28
CA LEU A 202 -0.70 17.40 -0.77
C LEU A 202 -0.71 17.43 0.75
N VAL A 203 -1.38 16.48 1.39
CA VAL A 203 -1.33 16.30 2.84
C VAL A 203 -0.46 15.10 3.14
N LEU A 204 0.71 15.35 3.72
CA LEU A 204 1.64 14.30 4.13
C LEU A 204 1.29 13.88 5.56
N GLN A 205 0.82 12.64 5.72
CA GLN A 205 0.65 12.00 7.01
C GLN A 205 1.91 11.16 7.30
N MET A 206 2.68 11.58 8.30
CA MET A 206 4.00 11.04 8.63
C MET A 206 3.95 10.26 9.93
N HIS A 207 4.40 9.01 9.89
CA HIS A 207 4.64 8.18 11.06
C HIS A 207 6.13 8.01 11.28
N TYR A 208 6.62 8.59 12.38
CA TYR A 208 8.03 8.51 12.77
C TYR A 208 8.25 7.49 13.88
N THR A 209 9.38 6.79 13.84
CA THR A 209 9.88 5.93 14.92
C THR A 209 11.20 6.47 15.44
N THR A 210 11.36 6.52 16.77
CA THR A 210 12.64 6.89 17.39
C THR A 210 13.61 5.72 17.37
N ASN A 211 14.91 6.01 17.26
CA ASN A 211 15.96 4.99 17.05
C ASN A 211 17.22 5.24 17.91
N GLY A 212 17.10 6.00 18.99
CA GLY A 212 18.21 6.36 19.88
C GLY A 212 18.98 7.61 19.46
N HIS A 213 18.67 8.19 18.30
CA HIS A 213 19.29 9.42 17.80
C HIS A 213 18.24 10.49 17.51
N SER A 214 18.46 11.70 18.03
CA SER A 214 17.64 12.85 17.64
C SER A 214 18.03 13.33 16.25
N GLY A 215 17.08 13.99 15.58
CA GLY A 215 17.31 14.48 14.23
C GLY A 215 16.20 15.40 13.78
N SER A 216 16.18 15.70 12.49
CA SER A 216 15.07 16.42 11.88
C SER A 216 14.81 15.90 10.48
N ASP A 217 13.54 15.69 10.16
CA ASP A 217 13.10 15.26 8.84
C ASP A 217 12.47 16.42 8.07
N ARG A 218 12.70 16.42 6.76
CA ARG A 218 12.02 17.30 5.80
C ARG A 218 11.79 16.51 4.53
N THR A 219 10.75 15.68 4.57
CA THR A 219 10.38 14.80 3.47
C THR A 219 9.98 15.59 2.23
N SER A 220 10.33 15.05 1.06
CA SER A 220 9.96 15.59 -0.25
C SER A 220 9.20 14.55 -1.07
N VAL A 221 8.32 15.01 -1.96
CA VAL A 221 7.60 14.20 -2.93
C VAL A 221 8.05 14.61 -4.33
N GLY A 222 8.61 13.68 -5.08
CA GLY A 222 8.97 13.85 -6.49
C GLY A 222 7.86 13.33 -7.38
N LEU A 223 7.48 14.12 -8.40
CA LEU A 223 6.44 13.79 -9.37
C LEU A 223 7.01 13.82 -10.79
N VAL A 224 6.73 12.78 -11.57
CA VAL A 224 6.92 12.78 -13.02
C VAL A 224 5.55 12.77 -13.68
N PHE A 225 5.27 13.79 -14.49
CA PHE A 225 4.00 13.94 -15.18
C PHE A 225 3.92 13.03 -16.40
N SER A 226 2.71 12.60 -16.74
CA SER A 226 2.49 11.82 -17.95
C SER A 226 2.73 12.71 -19.18
N ARG A 227 3.48 12.17 -20.15
CA ARG A 227 3.82 12.86 -21.41
C ARG A 227 2.68 12.80 -22.43
N HIS A 228 1.69 11.95 -22.19
CA HIS A 228 0.52 11.76 -23.04
C HIS A 228 -0.73 11.83 -22.17
N ALA A 229 -1.87 12.18 -22.77
CA ALA A 229 -3.14 12.11 -22.05
C ALA A 229 -3.44 10.63 -21.71
N PRO A 230 -3.52 10.25 -20.43
CA PRO A 230 -3.82 8.88 -20.06
C PRO A 230 -5.27 8.54 -20.42
N SER A 231 -5.55 7.26 -20.69
CA SER A 231 -6.91 6.75 -20.88
C SER A 231 -7.56 6.32 -19.57
N GLU A 232 -6.76 6.08 -18.53
CA GLU A 232 -7.20 5.60 -17.23
C GLU A 232 -6.66 6.46 -16.09
N ARG A 233 -7.49 6.64 -15.05
CA ARG A 233 -7.10 7.20 -13.76
C ARG A 233 -6.83 6.07 -12.78
N VAL A 234 -5.72 6.16 -12.05
CA VAL A 234 -5.43 5.25 -10.95
C VAL A 234 -6.04 5.77 -9.65
N LEU A 235 -6.73 4.90 -8.92
CA LEU A 235 -7.25 5.14 -7.58
C LEU A 235 -6.62 4.13 -6.62
N THR A 236 -6.21 4.59 -5.45
CA THR A 236 -5.81 3.69 -4.35
C THR A 236 -7.00 3.54 -3.41
N LEU A 237 -7.46 2.30 -3.26
CA LEU A 237 -8.57 1.91 -2.43
C LEU A 237 -8.08 1.05 -1.26
N GLN A 238 -8.95 0.83 -0.28
CA GLN A 238 -8.60 0.15 0.96
C GLN A 238 -9.68 -0.86 1.36
N LEU A 239 -9.25 -2.00 1.88
CA LEU A 239 -10.04 -2.92 2.70
C LEU A 239 -9.47 -2.88 4.11
N THR A 240 -10.14 -2.17 5.00
CA THR A 240 -9.68 -1.91 6.36
C THR A 240 -10.63 -2.55 7.37
N ASN A 241 -10.07 -3.16 8.41
CA ASN A 241 -10.82 -3.53 9.60
C ASN A 241 -10.14 -2.91 10.83
N ASP A 242 -10.82 -1.94 11.43
CA ASP A 242 -10.42 -1.20 12.63
C ASP A 242 -11.13 -1.68 13.90
N HIS A 243 -11.90 -2.77 13.80
CA HIS A 243 -12.72 -3.33 14.87
C HIS A 243 -12.31 -4.76 15.21
N PHE A 244 -11.15 -4.89 15.86
CA PHE A 244 -10.66 -6.17 16.37
C PHE A 244 -9.91 -5.99 17.71
N LEU A 245 -9.79 -7.09 18.44
CA LEU A 245 -8.97 -7.19 19.65
C LEU A 245 -8.28 -8.56 19.65
N ILE A 246 -6.97 -8.56 19.46
CA ILE A 246 -6.11 -9.74 19.47
C ILE A 246 -5.90 -10.15 20.93
N PRO A 247 -6.29 -11.37 21.33
CA PRO A 247 -6.07 -11.85 22.70
C PRO A 247 -4.59 -11.97 23.05
N PRO A 248 -4.21 -11.84 24.33
CA PRO A 248 -2.86 -12.17 24.81
C PRO A 248 -2.47 -13.60 24.43
N GLY A 249 -1.23 -13.80 23.98
CA GLY A 249 -0.67 -15.13 23.75
C GLY A 249 -1.16 -15.86 22.49
N ASP A 250 -2.15 -15.34 21.76
CA ASP A 250 -2.66 -15.96 20.53
C ASP A 250 -1.60 -15.89 19.43
N SER A 251 -1.23 -17.04 18.86
CA SER A 251 -0.16 -17.13 17.85
C SER A 251 -0.66 -17.08 16.39
N ASP A 252 -1.97 -17.05 16.18
CA ASP A 252 -2.55 -17.13 14.82
C ASP A 252 -3.93 -16.46 14.73
N PHE A 253 -4.06 -15.25 15.27
CA PHE A 253 -5.32 -14.53 15.31
C PHE A 253 -5.66 -13.94 13.94
N ARG A 254 -6.86 -14.26 13.42
CA ARG A 254 -7.31 -13.88 12.07
C ARG A 254 -8.25 -12.67 12.10
N VAL A 255 -7.99 -11.69 11.24
CA VAL A 255 -8.84 -10.51 11.00
C VAL A 255 -9.10 -10.37 9.51
N GLU A 256 -10.30 -9.97 9.10
CA GLU A 256 -10.63 -9.78 7.68
C GLU A 256 -11.46 -8.52 7.42
N ALA A 257 -11.37 -8.03 6.20
CA ALA A 257 -12.25 -7.02 5.63
C ALA A 257 -12.74 -7.50 4.24
N ARG A 258 -13.98 -7.15 3.88
CA ARG A 258 -14.57 -7.46 2.57
C ARG A 258 -15.21 -6.21 1.99
N GLY A 259 -15.20 -6.10 0.66
CA GLY A 259 -15.83 -5.00 -0.04
C GLY A 259 -16.22 -5.39 -1.45
N THR A 260 -17.35 -4.87 -1.93
CA THR A 260 -17.81 -5.12 -3.30
C THR A 260 -17.48 -3.91 -4.18
N LEU A 261 -16.84 -4.16 -5.33
CA LEU A 261 -16.59 -3.11 -6.31
C LEU A 261 -17.92 -2.57 -6.86
N PRO A 262 -18.20 -1.27 -6.71
CA PRO A 262 -19.44 -0.65 -7.17
C PRO A 262 -19.48 -0.41 -8.68
N ASN A 263 -18.32 -0.23 -9.30
CA ASN A 263 -18.14 0.00 -10.73
C ASN A 263 -17.02 -0.89 -11.28
N ASP A 264 -16.99 -1.06 -12.59
CA ASP A 264 -15.92 -1.77 -13.30
C ASP A 264 -14.56 -1.09 -13.04
N ALA A 265 -13.51 -1.89 -12.89
CA ALA A 265 -12.16 -1.41 -12.58
C ALA A 265 -11.11 -2.43 -13.01
N THR A 266 -9.93 -1.97 -13.39
CA THR A 266 -8.77 -2.82 -13.66
C THR A 266 -7.84 -2.83 -12.45
N LEU A 267 -7.75 -3.96 -11.74
CA LEU A 267 -6.84 -4.15 -10.62
C LEU A 267 -5.38 -4.13 -11.08
N LEU A 268 -4.56 -3.31 -10.42
CA LEU A 268 -3.15 -3.10 -10.78
C LEU A 268 -2.18 -3.73 -9.79
N GLY A 269 -2.51 -3.75 -8.50
CA GLY A 269 -1.61 -4.27 -7.49
C GLY A 269 -2.14 -4.09 -6.08
N PHE A 270 -1.33 -4.53 -5.11
CA PHE A 270 -1.67 -4.57 -3.69
C PHE A 270 -0.53 -4.00 -2.85
N MET A 271 -0.85 -3.54 -1.64
CA MET A 271 0.13 -3.22 -0.61
C MET A 271 -0.47 -3.53 0.76
N PRO A 272 -0.19 -4.71 1.34
CA PRO A 272 -0.65 -5.06 2.68
C PRO A 272 0.08 -4.23 3.74
N HIS A 273 -0.63 -3.84 4.79
CA HIS A 273 -0.06 -3.11 5.93
C HIS A 273 -0.60 -3.66 7.27
N MET A 274 0.34 -3.97 8.16
CA MET A 274 0.14 -4.41 9.55
C MET A 274 1.28 -3.90 10.44
N HIS A 275 1.14 -3.96 11.76
CA HIS A 275 2.24 -3.64 12.67
C HIS A 275 3.03 -4.90 13.08
N LEU A 276 3.70 -4.84 14.23
CA LEU A 276 4.75 -5.76 14.64
C LEU A 276 4.30 -7.23 14.78
N ARG A 277 3.01 -7.49 15.00
CA ARG A 277 2.47 -8.84 15.16
C ARG A 277 2.00 -9.45 13.85
N GLY A 278 1.90 -8.66 12.78
CA GLY A 278 1.51 -9.17 11.47
C GLY A 278 2.46 -10.25 10.97
N LYS A 279 1.92 -11.39 10.51
CA LYS A 279 2.71 -12.53 10.01
C LYS A 279 2.26 -13.07 8.65
N ARG A 280 0.99 -12.84 8.27
CA ARG A 280 0.45 -13.26 6.98
C ARG A 280 -0.61 -12.27 6.51
N PHE A 281 -0.64 -11.99 5.22
CA PHE A 281 -1.70 -11.19 4.61
C PHE A 281 -2.14 -11.81 3.28
N GLU A 282 -3.44 -11.78 3.00
CA GLU A 282 -4.01 -12.32 1.77
C GLU A 282 -5.00 -11.36 1.13
N TYR A 283 -5.07 -11.39 -0.20
CA TYR A 283 -6.11 -10.76 -1.00
C TYR A 283 -6.78 -11.80 -1.86
N ASN A 284 -8.12 -11.80 -1.88
CA ASN A 284 -8.92 -12.78 -2.60
C ASN A 284 -10.08 -12.14 -3.36
N ILE A 285 -10.60 -12.85 -4.35
CA ILE A 285 -11.97 -12.67 -4.86
C ILE A 285 -12.87 -13.73 -4.21
N ILE A 286 -14.05 -13.30 -3.78
CA ILE A 286 -15.10 -14.20 -3.28
C ILE A 286 -16.09 -14.48 -4.40
N HIS A 287 -16.21 -15.75 -4.77
CA HIS A 287 -17.18 -16.23 -5.76
C HIS A 287 -18.35 -16.90 -5.04
N TRP A 288 -19.48 -16.20 -4.94
CA TRP A 288 -20.69 -16.76 -4.34
C TRP A 288 -21.28 -17.85 -5.25
N ILE A 289 -21.48 -19.02 -4.66
CA ILE A 289 -22.07 -20.21 -5.30
C ILE A 289 -23.16 -20.78 -4.39
N HIS A 290 -23.84 -21.83 -4.85
CA HIS A 290 -24.75 -22.60 -4.01
C HIS A 290 -24.19 -24.01 -3.87
N ASP A 291 -24.24 -24.57 -2.65
CA ASP A 291 -23.85 -25.95 -2.43
C ASP A 291 -24.88 -26.93 -3.04
N SER A 292 -24.62 -28.24 -2.93
CA SER A 292 -25.51 -29.27 -3.47
C SER A 292 -26.91 -29.29 -2.86
N SER A 293 -27.11 -28.63 -1.71
CA SER A 293 -28.41 -28.45 -1.06
C SER A 293 -29.13 -27.15 -1.47
N GLY A 294 -28.50 -26.32 -2.32
CA GLY A 294 -29.00 -25.02 -2.72
C GLY A 294 -28.75 -23.92 -1.68
N LYS A 295 -27.91 -24.15 -0.67
CA LYS A 295 -27.55 -23.13 0.34
C LYS A 295 -26.41 -22.26 -0.19
N PRO A 296 -26.46 -20.92 -0.03
CA PRO A 296 -25.38 -20.06 -0.48
C PRO A 296 -24.09 -20.35 0.29
N THR A 297 -23.01 -20.50 -0.46
CA THR A 297 -21.63 -20.64 0.01
C THR A 297 -20.71 -19.85 -0.94
N TYR A 298 -19.39 -19.90 -0.77
CA TYR A 298 -18.47 -19.23 -1.67
C TYR A 298 -17.19 -20.02 -1.88
N GLU A 299 -16.59 -19.81 -3.06
CA GLU A 299 -15.23 -20.21 -3.38
C GLU A 299 -14.31 -19.00 -3.24
N ILE A 300 -13.06 -19.25 -2.82
CA ILE A 300 -12.02 -18.23 -2.67
C ILE A 300 -11.07 -18.38 -3.85
N GLU A 301 -10.93 -17.31 -4.63
CA GLU A 301 -9.87 -17.20 -5.62
C GLU A 301 -8.74 -16.31 -5.05
N PRO A 302 -7.57 -16.88 -4.71
CA PRO A 302 -6.48 -16.10 -4.15
C PRO A 302 -5.81 -15.24 -5.22
N LEU A 303 -5.58 -13.97 -4.90
CA LEU A 303 -4.87 -13.00 -5.75
C LEU A 303 -3.44 -12.74 -5.28
N LEU A 304 -3.24 -12.72 -3.95
CA LEU A 304 -1.95 -12.54 -3.29
C LEU A 304 -1.98 -13.24 -1.93
N SER A 305 -0.90 -13.92 -1.58
CA SER A 305 -0.66 -14.44 -0.23
C SER A 305 0.78 -14.13 0.15
N VAL A 306 1.00 -13.47 1.30
CA VAL A 306 2.33 -13.05 1.75
C VAL A 306 2.65 -13.55 3.14
N ASN A 307 3.89 -14.00 3.35
CA ASN A 307 4.51 -14.17 4.67
C ASN A 307 4.99 -12.80 5.16
N TYR A 308 4.09 -12.00 5.71
CA TYR A 308 4.33 -10.60 6.02
C TYR A 308 5.53 -10.40 6.96
N HIS A 309 6.32 -9.36 6.70
CA HIS A 309 7.43 -8.95 7.53
C HIS A 309 7.41 -7.43 7.72
N PHE A 310 7.29 -6.98 8.97
CA PHE A 310 7.09 -5.56 9.31
C PHE A 310 8.18 -4.62 8.75
N HIS A 311 9.44 -5.07 8.70
CA HIS A 311 10.53 -4.26 8.15
C HIS A 311 10.59 -4.22 6.60
N TRP A 312 9.74 -4.97 5.91
CA TRP A 312 9.69 -5.06 4.44
C TRP A 312 8.24 -4.93 3.94
N GLN A 313 7.74 -3.70 3.95
CA GLN A 313 6.38 -3.39 3.52
C GLN A 313 6.41 -3.01 2.04
N MET A 314 6.19 -4.01 1.20
CA MET A 314 6.32 -3.90 -0.26
C MET A 314 4.96 -3.82 -0.95
N SER A 315 4.95 -3.15 -2.09
CA SER A 315 3.85 -3.25 -3.05
C SER A 315 4.04 -4.48 -3.94
N TYR A 316 2.94 -5.08 -4.38
CA TYR A 316 2.89 -6.25 -5.26
C TYR A 316 2.13 -5.86 -6.52
N ARG A 317 2.86 -5.50 -7.58
CA ARG A 317 2.31 -5.00 -8.84
C ARG A 317 2.02 -6.17 -9.76
N LEU A 318 0.76 -6.35 -10.16
CA LEU A 318 0.39 -7.46 -11.02
C LEU A 318 1.16 -7.39 -12.35
N ALA A 319 1.79 -8.49 -12.74
CA ALA A 319 2.45 -8.61 -14.04
C ALA A 319 1.46 -8.47 -15.20
N ARG A 320 0.20 -8.81 -14.95
CA ARG A 320 -0.93 -8.61 -15.85
C ARG A 320 -2.07 -7.98 -15.05
N PRO A 321 -2.35 -6.68 -15.25
CA PRO A 321 -3.53 -6.04 -14.68
C PRO A 321 -4.80 -6.85 -14.95
N ARG A 322 -5.72 -6.87 -13.98
CA ARG A 322 -6.91 -7.72 -14.02
C ARG A 322 -8.18 -6.88 -14.04
N PHE A 323 -8.93 -6.95 -15.14
CA PHE A 323 -10.26 -6.36 -15.20
C PHE A 323 -11.22 -7.07 -14.24
N LEU A 324 -11.92 -6.29 -13.41
CA LEU A 324 -12.93 -6.71 -12.45
C LEU A 324 -14.24 -5.98 -12.78
N LYS A 325 -15.35 -6.73 -12.78
CA LYS A 325 -16.67 -6.17 -13.03
C LYS A 325 -17.24 -5.56 -11.75
N ALA A 326 -18.11 -4.57 -11.90
CA ALA A 326 -19.02 -4.13 -10.86
C ALA A 326 -19.74 -5.34 -10.24
N GLY A 327 -19.74 -5.42 -8.91
CA GLY A 327 -20.26 -6.56 -8.16
C GLY A 327 -19.21 -7.58 -7.74
N THR A 328 -17.97 -7.52 -8.23
CA THR A 328 -16.88 -8.37 -7.71
C THR A 328 -16.63 -8.06 -6.22
N GLU A 329 -16.67 -9.09 -5.37
CA GLU A 329 -16.34 -8.98 -3.95
C GLU A 329 -14.87 -9.34 -3.72
N LEU A 330 -14.14 -8.38 -3.15
CA LEU A 330 -12.76 -8.53 -2.72
C LEU A 330 -12.71 -8.76 -1.22
N GLN A 331 -11.73 -9.55 -0.79
CA GLN A 331 -11.45 -9.82 0.60
C GLN A 331 -9.96 -9.57 0.87
N ALA A 332 -9.67 -8.93 2.00
CA ALA A 332 -8.35 -8.85 2.58
C ALA A 332 -8.36 -9.58 3.93
N VAL A 333 -7.35 -10.40 4.20
CA VAL A 333 -7.24 -11.20 5.43
C VAL A 333 -5.85 -11.05 6.03
N ALA A 334 -5.80 -10.74 7.31
CA ALA A 334 -4.58 -10.57 8.09
C ALA A 334 -4.51 -11.62 9.21
N TRP A 335 -3.31 -12.07 9.52
CA TRP A 335 -3.03 -12.90 10.70
C TRP A 335 -1.95 -12.27 11.55
N TYR A 336 -2.13 -12.40 12.86
CA TYR A 336 -1.24 -11.86 13.89
C TYR A 336 -0.73 -12.94 14.83
N ASP A 337 0.54 -12.80 15.25
CA ASP A 337 1.15 -13.58 16.32
C ASP A 337 1.43 -12.67 17.53
N ASN A 338 0.51 -12.70 18.49
CA ASN A 338 0.64 -12.05 19.79
C ASN A 338 1.21 -13.00 20.87
N SER A 339 1.88 -14.08 20.47
CA SER A 339 2.52 -15.01 21.41
C SER A 339 3.92 -14.55 21.83
N GLN A 340 4.46 -15.17 22.89
CA GLN A 340 5.84 -14.97 23.34
C GLN A 340 6.90 -15.44 22.34
N LYS A 341 6.51 -16.21 21.31
CA LYS A 341 7.45 -16.75 20.31
C LYS A 341 7.73 -15.77 19.18
N ASN A 342 6.89 -14.75 18.99
CA ASN A 342 7.13 -13.71 18.01
C ASN A 342 8.23 -12.76 18.52
N PRO A 343 9.42 -12.72 17.90
CA PRO A 343 10.52 -11.87 18.34
C PRO A 343 10.24 -10.37 18.18
N HIS A 344 9.23 -10.01 17.38
CA HIS A 344 8.81 -8.63 17.16
C HIS A 344 7.74 -8.17 18.15
N ASN A 345 7.14 -9.08 18.93
CA ASN A 345 6.07 -8.73 19.85
C ASN A 345 6.62 -8.03 21.11
N PRO A 346 6.31 -6.74 21.33
CA PRO A 346 6.84 -5.98 22.46
C PRO A 346 6.21 -6.37 23.80
N ASP A 347 4.99 -6.90 23.79
CA ASP A 347 4.27 -7.32 25.00
C ASP A 347 3.23 -8.39 24.65
N PRO A 348 3.55 -9.69 24.84
CA PRO A 348 2.64 -10.80 24.56
C PRO A 348 1.56 -11.01 25.64
N SER A 349 1.61 -10.27 26.76
CA SER A 349 0.63 -10.37 27.84
C SER A 349 -0.57 -9.44 27.66
N ARG A 350 -0.47 -8.48 26.73
CA ARG A 350 -1.47 -7.46 26.45
C ARG A 350 -2.44 -7.89 25.36
N ALA A 351 -3.72 -7.56 25.52
CA ALA A 351 -4.68 -7.62 24.43
C ALA A 351 -4.48 -6.38 23.52
N VAL A 352 -4.46 -6.57 22.21
CA VAL A 352 -4.05 -5.51 21.27
C VAL A 352 -5.12 -5.27 20.22
N GLY A 353 -5.57 -4.02 20.09
CA GLY A 353 -6.54 -3.62 19.06
C GLY A 353 -5.93 -2.70 18.02
N TRP A 354 -6.79 -2.11 17.20
CA TRP A 354 -6.40 -1.06 16.25
C TRP A 354 -5.74 0.13 16.96
N GLY A 355 -4.63 0.62 16.44
CA GLY A 355 -3.97 1.82 16.94
C GLY A 355 -2.90 2.35 16.00
N GLU A 356 -2.52 3.59 16.22
CA GLU A 356 -1.55 4.32 15.39
C GLU A 356 -0.10 3.86 15.63
N GLN A 357 0.22 3.45 16.86
CA GLN A 357 1.58 3.13 17.26
C GLN A 357 1.97 1.71 16.82
N THR A 358 3.25 1.50 16.52
CA THR A 358 3.76 0.20 16.02
C THR A 358 3.58 -0.96 17.01
N TYR A 359 3.40 -0.66 18.31
CA TYR A 359 3.11 -1.66 19.34
C TYR A 359 1.61 -1.96 19.51
N ASP A 360 0.73 -1.15 18.92
CA ASP A 360 -0.67 -1.50 18.65
C ASP A 360 -0.75 -2.27 17.31
N GLU A 361 -1.93 -2.39 16.68
CA GLU A 361 -2.05 -3.05 15.38
C GLU A 361 -2.85 -2.27 14.35
N MET A 362 -2.67 -2.64 13.08
CA MET A 362 -3.49 -2.18 11.95
C MET A 362 -3.78 -3.34 11.01
N MET A 363 -4.96 -3.31 10.39
CA MET A 363 -5.30 -4.15 9.25
C MET A 363 -5.70 -3.26 8.08
N VAL A 364 -4.76 -3.00 7.16
CA VAL A 364 -5.08 -2.22 5.95
C VAL A 364 -4.64 -2.97 4.72
N GLY A 365 -5.61 -3.34 3.90
CA GLY A 365 -5.37 -3.90 2.58
C GLY A 365 -5.46 -2.83 1.50
N PHE A 366 -4.37 -2.13 1.18
CA PHE A 366 -4.35 -1.18 0.07
C PHE A 366 -4.30 -1.90 -1.27
N PHE A 367 -5.02 -1.39 -2.26
CA PHE A 367 -4.95 -1.89 -3.63
C PHE A 367 -5.21 -0.77 -4.63
N ASP A 368 -4.54 -0.86 -5.77
CA ASP A 368 -4.67 0.10 -6.86
C ASP A 368 -5.61 -0.43 -7.93
N VAL A 369 -6.49 0.43 -8.41
CA VAL A 369 -7.34 0.18 -9.58
C VAL A 369 -7.20 1.29 -10.61
N ALA A 370 -7.21 0.92 -11.89
CA ALA A 370 -7.41 1.83 -13.01
C ALA A 370 -8.89 1.89 -13.39
N VAL A 371 -9.38 3.11 -13.63
CA VAL A 371 -10.78 3.42 -14.01
C VAL A 371 -10.77 4.45 -15.15
N PRO A 372 -11.87 4.68 -15.89
CA PRO A 372 -11.92 5.75 -16.89
C PRO A 372 -11.56 7.12 -16.30
N THR A 373 -10.85 7.97 -17.04
CA THR A 373 -10.37 9.29 -16.53
C THR A 373 -11.47 10.21 -15.98
N SER A 374 -12.71 10.05 -16.43
CA SER A 374 -13.88 10.79 -15.93
C SER A 374 -14.37 10.36 -14.54
N MET A 375 -13.80 9.29 -13.97
CA MET A 375 -14.22 8.70 -12.70
C MET A 375 -13.22 9.07 -11.59
N ASP A 376 -13.67 9.86 -10.63
CA ASP A 376 -12.92 10.11 -9.39
C ASP A 376 -13.28 9.08 -8.29
N LYS A 377 -12.55 9.14 -7.17
CA LYS A 377 -12.74 8.23 -6.05
C LYS A 377 -14.14 8.34 -5.43
N GLN A 378 -14.68 9.53 -5.27
CA GLN A 378 -16.01 9.73 -4.68
C GLN A 378 -17.11 9.13 -5.58
N ARG A 379 -17.04 9.38 -6.88
CA ARG A 379 -17.95 8.85 -7.89
C ARG A 379 -17.78 7.36 -8.11
N PHE A 380 -16.57 6.82 -7.94
CA PHE A 380 -16.32 5.38 -8.00
C PHE A 380 -17.26 4.64 -7.04
N PHE A 381 -17.50 5.17 -5.83
CA PHE A 381 -18.38 4.52 -4.86
C PHE A 381 -19.88 4.69 -5.09
N ILE A 382 -20.29 5.44 -6.11
CA ILE A 382 -21.70 5.64 -6.46
C ILE A 382 -22.06 4.69 -7.61
N ARG A 383 -22.98 3.76 -7.36
CA ARG A 383 -23.55 2.93 -8.43
C ARG A 383 -24.48 3.79 -9.30
N PRO A 384 -24.31 3.82 -10.63
CA PRO A 384 -25.33 4.38 -11.51
C PRO A 384 -26.66 3.67 -11.21
N LYS A 385 -27.75 4.43 -11.02
CA LYS A 385 -29.08 3.82 -11.00
C LYS A 385 -29.22 3.06 -12.32
N SER A 386 -29.35 1.74 -12.24
CA SER A 386 -29.66 0.95 -13.44
C SER A 386 -30.86 1.60 -14.12
N SER A 387 -30.74 1.94 -15.40
CA SER A 387 -31.90 2.14 -16.24
C SER A 387 -32.57 0.76 -16.31
N GLY A 388 -33.43 0.47 -15.33
CA GLY A 388 -34.31 -0.68 -15.39
C GLY A 388 -35.06 -0.66 -16.73
N PRO A 389 -35.48 -1.83 -17.23
CA PRO A 389 -36.25 -1.87 -18.47
C PRO A 389 -37.46 -0.93 -18.33
N PRO A 390 -37.87 -0.25 -19.42
CA PRO A 390 -38.96 0.73 -19.36
C PRO A 390 -40.17 0.09 -18.69
N ARG A 391 -40.73 0.78 -17.69
CA ARG A 391 -41.98 0.38 -17.04
C ARG A 391 -43.07 0.32 -18.12
N GLY A 392 -43.32 -0.87 -18.62
CA GLY A 392 -44.16 -1.11 -19.77
C GLY A 392 -44.51 -2.58 -19.95
N ALA A 393 -44.95 -3.24 -18.87
CA ALA A 393 -45.74 -4.45 -18.97
C ALA A 393 -46.83 -4.38 -17.89
N ALA A 394 -48.09 -4.34 -18.35
CA ALA A 394 -49.29 -4.16 -17.56
C ALA A 394 -49.48 -5.25 -16.49
N PRO A 395 -50.21 -4.97 -15.39
CA PRO A 395 -50.52 -5.98 -14.40
C PRO A 395 -51.43 -7.05 -14.99
N VAL A 396 -51.04 -8.31 -14.83
CA VAL A 396 -51.94 -9.45 -15.09
C VAL A 396 -53.07 -9.38 -14.05
N ARG A 397 -54.30 -9.35 -14.56
CA ARG A 397 -55.55 -9.21 -13.82
C ARG A 397 -55.79 -10.36 -12.85
N GLU A 398 -56.40 -10.02 -11.71
CA GLU A 398 -57.12 -10.94 -10.84
C GLU A 398 -58.23 -11.71 -11.59
N CYS A 399 -58.23 -13.03 -11.39
CA CYS A 399 -59.38 -13.94 -11.37
C CYS A 399 -58.99 -14.98 -10.31
N GLY A 400 -59.76 -15.37 -9.30
CA GLY A 400 -61.15 -15.20 -8.92
C GLY A 400 -61.46 -16.33 -7.91
N SER A 401 -62.35 -16.04 -6.96
CA SER A 401 -63.12 -16.98 -6.12
C SER A 401 -62.41 -17.98 -5.19
N ALA A 402 -62.60 -17.76 -3.89
CA ALA A 402 -62.53 -18.76 -2.83
C ALA A 402 -63.64 -19.82 -2.94
N PRO A 403 -63.50 -20.95 -2.21
CA PRO A 403 -64.62 -21.39 -1.39
C PRO A 403 -64.22 -21.62 0.08
N LYS A 404 -65.14 -21.20 0.96
CA LYS A 404 -65.19 -21.54 2.39
C LYS A 404 -65.48 -23.04 2.55
N PHE A 405 -64.88 -23.67 3.56
CA PHE A 405 -65.55 -24.74 4.30
C PHE A 405 -65.39 -24.54 5.80
N SER A 406 -66.45 -24.96 6.46
CA SER A 406 -66.90 -24.80 7.86
C SER A 406 -65.98 -25.36 8.92
#